data_AF-A7TNA8-F1
#
_entry.id   AF-A7TNA8-F1
#
_cell.length_a   1.000
_cell.length_b   1.000
_cell.length_c   1.000
_cell.angle_alpha   90.00
_cell.angle_beta   90.00
_cell.angle_gamma   90.00
#
_symmetry.space_group_name_H-M   'P 1'
#
loop_
_entity.id
_entity.type
_entity.pdbx_description
1 polymer ?
#
loop_
_entity_poly.entity_id
_entity_poly.type
_entity_poly.pdbx_seq_one_letter_code
_entity_poly.pdbx_strand_id
1 'polypeptide(L)'
;MSEANNESVTSADQKQSNTGIMKASATNTDGNEAQPLLGSSKVAARSHPTRVIGGNNSHQSNNDSISRSSQQPIGRSNENLQFNLLKILRSYKSFIRVIRWISGISLVISIVWFIITLISDFFFGLDSLIGFKDGDNSFNEIVLILVSTVANYSTLVFNRLGFYSSLDLKLNMVLFILSGINLLIICCNRYINNRVGLLNILPIVWAGTSFLIGIVFEWYLLHFNRQVLKECASDDDDDLIGISLGSFESNEPLSIQRLSFVRSMQSHTLTEWLYIGLRNLIKILLVVFIALFTLNTMLYAWDISVLTKNITNIKNSEESYESFHWIDEAHSYKLHIKCYGDVFNNDTALQPVVLYEHGGYDTGYTSTNWIHDLYQLNEVERYCTYDRPGYGLSGSPPAPLSISLVADALSYALLEDAKITGPFITIGYDIGGLFSQVFSAKNIDRVSGILLIDSWTEHLLLREKYPDLITEDSPFLEVNADNNNNTSIYFQDWHREFRLFKNGLLSTLGLSLQKSWIFNRRGSIDRITGSDMKYQGKFIRNKFLESITSTVLSFRDVINSRETLENAKLSVVSSKTMVQKSPSWANWQRELTKISKNTREWKIFDGGHDYYKHADGIQQIQQVLIRLLSK
;
A
#
# COMPACT_ATOMS: atom_id res chain seq x y z
N MET A 1 40.32 55.39 24.67
CA MET A 1 39.48 56.35 25.42
C MET A 1 38.13 55.68 25.61
N SER A 2 37.98 54.92 26.70
CA SER A 2 37.54 55.35 28.05
C SER A 2 36.00 55.38 28.09
N GLU A 3 35.37 54.39 28.73
CA GLU A 3 34.78 54.46 30.11
C GLU A 3 33.44 55.20 30.10
N ALA A 4 32.45 54.97 30.95
CA ALA A 4 31.96 53.91 31.82
C ALA A 4 30.67 54.50 32.44
N ASN A 5 29.69 53.64 32.73
CA ASN A 5 28.67 53.69 33.81
C ASN A 5 27.97 55.01 34.24
N ASN A 6 26.63 55.00 34.25
CA ASN A 6 25.75 54.90 35.46
C ASN A 6 24.26 55.13 35.08
N GLU A 7 23.35 54.20 35.43
CA GLU A 7 22.30 54.30 36.49
C GLU A 7 21.24 55.41 36.26
N SER A 8 19.92 55.27 36.44
CA SER A 8 19.06 54.25 37.05
C SER A 8 17.55 54.62 36.85
N VAL A 9 16.68 53.59 36.86
CA VAL A 9 15.30 53.53 37.41
C VAL A 9 14.15 54.37 36.78
N THR A 10 13.14 53.67 36.24
CA THR A 10 11.74 53.72 36.73
C THR A 10 10.88 52.59 36.13
N SER A 11 9.91 52.16 36.93
CA SER A 11 9.13 50.92 36.96
C SER A 11 7.78 50.96 36.24
N ALA A 12 7.28 49.80 35.76
CA ALA A 12 5.90 49.26 35.95
C ALA A 12 5.64 48.05 35.02
N ASP A 13 5.63 46.84 35.59
CA ASP A 13 4.45 45.96 35.78
C ASP A 13 4.21 44.90 34.69
N GLN A 14 4.73 43.69 34.94
CA GLN A 14 4.27 42.42 34.37
C GLN A 14 3.77 41.51 35.50
N LYS A 15 2.49 41.12 35.44
CA LYS A 15 1.88 40.10 36.30
C LYS A 15 2.28 38.70 35.84
N GLN A 16 3.05 38.00 36.67
CA GLN A 16 3.16 36.55 36.71
C GLN A 16 2.63 36.08 38.07
N SER A 17 1.60 35.23 38.05
CA SER A 17 1.05 34.62 39.26
C SER A 17 1.84 33.37 39.64
N ASN A 18 2.56 33.45 40.74
CA ASN A 18 3.10 32.33 41.47
C ASN A 18 2.69 32.50 42.95
N THR A 19 1.89 31.58 43.47
CA THR A 19 1.60 31.36 44.88
C THR A 19 1.57 29.85 45.06
N GLY A 20 2.06 29.23 46.12
CA GLY A 20 2.55 29.67 47.41
C GLY A 20 2.62 28.42 48.29
N ILE A 21 3.66 28.34 49.11
CA ILE A 21 4.04 27.19 49.94
C ILE A 21 3.26 27.17 51.28
N MET A 22 3.06 25.95 51.81
CA MET A 22 3.11 25.49 53.23
C MET A 22 1.83 25.02 54.00
N LYS A 23 2.03 23.81 54.56
CA LYS A 23 1.65 23.25 55.90
C LYS A 23 0.33 22.48 56.10
N ALA A 24 0.50 21.15 56.09
CA ALA A 24 0.20 20.15 57.15
C ALA A 24 -1.11 20.22 57.95
N SER A 25 -1.92 19.14 57.92
CA SER A 25 -2.07 18.18 59.03
C SER A 25 -2.98 17.00 58.64
N ALA A 26 -2.87 15.93 59.42
CA ALA A 26 -3.31 14.55 59.23
C ALA A 26 -4.81 14.32 59.00
N THR A 27 -5.12 13.31 58.17
CA THR A 27 -5.73 12.02 58.54
C THR A 27 -6.28 11.37 57.28
N ASN A 28 -5.76 10.21 56.89
CA ASN A 28 -6.54 9.26 56.10
C ASN A 28 -5.96 7.85 56.19
N THR A 29 -6.88 6.94 56.43
CA THR A 29 -6.82 5.50 56.51
C THR A 29 -6.59 4.85 55.14
N ASP A 30 -5.61 3.94 55.13
CA ASP A 30 -5.54 2.60 54.53
C ASP A 30 -6.11 2.27 53.15
N GLY A 31 -5.22 1.64 52.36
CA GLY A 31 -5.56 0.35 51.74
C GLY A 31 -4.91 0.04 50.40
N ASN A 32 -3.64 -0.42 50.38
CA ASN A 32 -3.20 -1.71 49.79
C ASN A 32 -1.72 -1.74 49.32
N GLU A 33 -1.18 -2.97 49.43
CA GLU A 33 0.06 -3.54 48.86
C GLU A 33 1.40 -3.25 49.58
N ALA A 34 1.93 -4.27 50.27
CA ALA A 34 2.99 -5.16 49.75
C ALA A 34 3.65 -5.97 50.89
N GLN A 35 4.02 -7.22 50.56
CA GLN A 35 4.99 -8.19 51.12
C GLN A 35 5.60 -7.98 52.53
N PRO A 36 5.99 -9.07 53.22
CA PRO A 36 7.44 -9.24 53.36
C PRO A 36 8.00 -10.68 53.38
N LEU A 37 9.32 -10.68 53.18
CA LEU A 37 10.34 -11.72 53.28
C LEU A 37 10.62 -12.19 54.73
N LEU A 38 11.13 -13.44 54.79
CA LEU A 38 12.12 -14.05 55.70
C LEU A 38 12.32 -13.55 57.15
N GLY A 39 12.29 -14.52 58.08
CA GLY A 39 13.02 -14.44 59.36
C GLY A 39 12.75 -15.59 60.35
N SER A 40 13.68 -16.55 60.41
CA SER A 40 14.16 -17.39 61.54
C SER A 40 13.43 -17.25 62.92
N SER A 41 13.15 -18.26 63.75
CA SER A 41 13.96 -19.42 64.18
C SER A 41 13.19 -20.28 65.22
N LYS A 42 13.78 -21.46 65.55
CA LYS A 42 13.54 -22.42 66.66
C LYS A 42 12.51 -23.52 66.38
N VAL A 43 12.68 -24.82 66.66
CA VAL A 43 13.74 -25.81 67.04
C VAL A 43 12.97 -26.97 67.70
N ALA A 44 13.39 -28.23 67.45
CA ALA A 44 13.04 -29.49 68.15
C ALA A 44 11.66 -30.12 67.83
N ALA A 45 11.48 -31.44 67.66
CA ALA A 45 12.35 -32.61 67.59
C ALA A 45 11.56 -33.84 67.06
N ARG A 46 12.28 -34.73 66.35
CA ARG A 46 12.17 -36.22 66.23
C ARG A 46 10.81 -36.94 66.42
N SER A 47 10.44 -37.81 65.48
CA SER A 47 10.77 -39.26 65.50
C SER A 47 10.05 -40.08 64.40
N HIS A 48 10.79 -40.94 63.71
CA HIS A 48 10.31 -42.14 62.98
C HIS A 48 10.06 -43.28 64.00
N PRO A 49 9.28 -44.34 63.70
CA PRO A 49 9.90 -45.54 63.11
C PRO A 49 9.01 -46.47 62.23
N THR A 50 9.66 -46.99 61.18
CA THR A 50 9.75 -48.39 60.68
C THR A 50 8.57 -49.35 60.45
N ARG A 51 8.66 -49.94 59.25
CA ARG A 51 8.18 -51.21 58.68
C ARG A 51 8.54 -52.48 59.49
N VAL A 52 7.66 -53.49 59.49
CA VAL A 52 7.92 -54.89 59.90
C VAL A 52 7.39 -55.87 58.85
N ILE A 53 8.08 -57.01 58.76
CA ILE A 53 8.04 -58.10 57.78
C ILE A 53 7.27 -59.33 58.33
N GLY A 54 6.56 -60.04 57.46
CA GLY A 54 6.52 -61.52 57.42
C GLY A 54 5.45 -62.27 58.22
N GLY A 55 4.78 -63.22 57.55
CA GLY A 55 3.96 -64.26 58.19
C GLY A 55 3.16 -65.11 57.20
N ASN A 56 3.72 -66.24 56.79
CA ASN A 56 3.03 -67.33 56.09
C ASN A 56 2.26 -68.19 57.12
N ASN A 57 1.05 -68.68 56.77
CA ASN A 57 0.58 -70.01 57.14
C ASN A 57 -0.64 -70.46 56.32
N SER A 58 -0.72 -71.78 56.18
CA SER A 58 -1.40 -72.60 55.19
C SER A 58 -2.83 -73.04 55.52
N HIS A 59 -3.56 -73.41 54.46
CA HIS A 59 -4.62 -74.43 54.34
C HIS A 59 -5.89 -74.33 55.21
N GLN A 60 -7.03 -74.08 54.56
CA GLN A 60 -8.19 -74.96 54.69
C GLN A 60 -9.08 -74.92 53.44
N SER A 61 -9.25 -76.10 52.85
CA SER A 61 -10.20 -76.42 51.79
C SER A 61 -11.62 -76.50 52.34
N ASN A 62 -12.59 -75.91 51.65
CA ASN A 62 -13.95 -76.45 51.58
C ASN A 62 -14.54 -76.14 50.20
N ASN A 63 -14.94 -77.22 49.53
CA ASN A 63 -15.75 -77.21 48.32
C ASN A 63 -17.17 -76.80 48.66
N ASP A 64 -17.72 -75.83 47.94
CA ASP A 64 -19.12 -75.84 47.57
C ASP A 64 -19.27 -75.32 46.15
N SER A 65 -19.70 -76.21 45.27
CA SER A 65 -20.17 -75.92 43.92
C SER A 65 -21.57 -75.31 43.99
N ILE A 66 -21.85 -74.26 43.21
CA ILE A 66 -23.06 -74.12 42.36
C ILE A 66 -23.07 -72.73 41.66
N SER A 67 -23.45 -72.77 40.38
CA SER A 67 -23.87 -71.68 39.48
C SER A 67 -22.82 -70.73 38.90
N ARG A 68 -22.38 -71.09 37.68
CA ARG A 68 -21.88 -70.16 36.66
C ARG A 68 -22.97 -69.14 36.32
N SER A 69 -22.83 -67.91 36.78
CA SER A 69 -23.31 -66.73 36.05
C SER A 69 -22.09 -66.09 35.38
N SER A 70 -22.03 -66.17 34.07
CA SER A 70 -21.11 -65.41 33.23
C SER A 70 -21.37 -63.92 33.40
N GLN A 71 -20.71 -63.29 34.37
CA GLN A 71 -20.48 -61.85 34.36
C GLN A 71 -19.45 -61.57 33.26
N GLN A 72 -19.92 -61.20 32.08
CA GLN A 72 -19.09 -60.49 31.11
C GLN A 72 -18.60 -59.18 31.75
N PRO A 73 -17.34 -58.78 31.53
CA PRO A 73 -16.80 -57.57 32.11
C PRO A 73 -17.30 -56.35 31.33
N ILE A 74 -18.44 -55.78 31.75
CA ILE A 74 -19.02 -54.52 31.24
C ILE A 74 -18.06 -53.32 31.49
N GLY A 75 -16.99 -53.50 32.28
CA GLY A 75 -16.00 -52.46 32.57
C GLY A 75 -14.89 -52.23 31.52
N ARG A 76 -14.64 -53.17 30.59
CA ARG A 76 -13.45 -53.12 29.73
C ARG A 76 -13.60 -52.25 28.47
N SER A 77 -14.82 -52.06 27.95
CA SER A 77 -15.09 -51.18 26.81
C SER A 77 -15.04 -49.70 27.22
N ASN A 78 -15.64 -49.36 28.36
CA ASN A 78 -15.68 -48.01 28.91
C ASN A 78 -14.29 -47.45 29.25
N GLU A 79 -13.37 -48.27 29.80
CA GLU A 79 -11.99 -47.84 30.09
C GLU A 79 -11.18 -47.57 28.81
N ASN A 80 -11.34 -48.41 27.78
CA ASN A 80 -10.65 -48.24 26.50
C ASN A 80 -11.15 -46.99 25.75
N LEU A 81 -12.45 -46.73 25.77
CA LEU A 81 -13.05 -45.52 25.21
C LEU A 81 -12.53 -44.26 25.91
N GLN A 82 -12.56 -44.23 27.25
CA GLN A 82 -12.04 -43.09 28.03
C GLN A 82 -10.56 -42.84 27.76
N PHE A 83 -9.77 -43.90 27.66
CA PHE A 83 -8.35 -43.81 27.33
C PHE A 83 -8.12 -43.23 25.91
N ASN A 84 -8.90 -43.68 24.92
CA ASN A 84 -8.83 -43.19 23.54
C ASN A 84 -9.23 -41.71 23.44
N LEU A 85 -10.34 -41.31 24.07
CA LEU A 85 -10.80 -39.91 24.13
C LEU A 85 -9.79 -38.99 24.82
N LEU A 86 -9.19 -39.43 25.94
CA LEU A 86 -8.14 -38.68 26.64
C LEU A 86 -6.88 -38.51 25.78
N LYS A 87 -6.50 -39.55 25.02
CA LYS A 87 -5.38 -39.51 24.07
C LYS A 87 -5.66 -38.52 22.94
N ILE A 88 -6.86 -38.56 22.37
CA ILE A 88 -7.34 -37.62 21.35
C ILE A 88 -7.28 -36.18 21.89
N LEU A 89 -7.90 -35.90 23.05
CA LEU A 89 -7.90 -34.57 23.68
C LEU A 89 -6.48 -34.06 24.01
N ARG A 90 -5.57 -34.95 24.42
CA ARG A 90 -4.15 -34.61 24.65
C ARG A 90 -3.45 -34.22 23.35
N SER A 91 -3.68 -34.96 22.26
CA SER A 91 -3.17 -34.62 20.92
C SER A 91 -3.68 -33.26 20.46
N TYR A 92 -4.97 -32.98 20.67
CA TYR A 92 -5.56 -31.67 20.37
C TYR A 92 -4.93 -30.54 21.17
N LYS A 93 -4.80 -30.67 22.50
CA LYS A 93 -4.15 -29.64 23.33
C LYS A 93 -2.72 -29.36 22.87
N SER A 94 -1.98 -30.39 22.46
CA SER A 94 -0.63 -30.25 21.91
C SER A 94 -0.65 -29.46 20.59
N PHE A 95 -1.48 -29.87 19.64
CA PHE A 95 -1.62 -29.22 18.34
C PHE A 95 -2.03 -27.74 18.46
N ILE A 96 -3.02 -27.44 19.30
CA ILE A 96 -3.49 -26.07 19.53
C ILE A 96 -2.38 -25.20 20.10
N ARG A 97 -1.55 -25.74 20.98
CA ARG A 97 -0.38 -25.02 21.48
C ARG A 97 0.58 -24.69 20.33
N VAL A 98 0.91 -25.67 19.50
CA VAL A 98 1.82 -25.49 18.35
C VAL A 98 1.26 -24.47 17.35
N ILE A 99 0.01 -24.59 16.93
CA ILE A 99 -0.56 -23.68 15.94
C ILE A 99 -0.73 -22.25 16.46
N ARG A 100 -0.97 -22.06 17.78
CA ARG A 100 -0.97 -20.73 18.41
C ARG A 100 0.41 -20.09 18.37
N TRP A 101 1.47 -20.86 18.63
CA TRP A 101 2.84 -20.38 18.49
C TRP A 101 3.15 -20.01 17.04
N ILE A 102 2.84 -20.88 16.07
CA ILE A 102 3.07 -20.61 14.64
C ILE A 102 2.31 -19.36 14.18
N SER A 103 1.01 -19.28 14.48
CA SER A 103 0.17 -18.13 14.08
C SER A 103 0.59 -16.84 14.80
N GLY A 104 1.00 -16.93 16.06
CA GLY A 104 1.53 -15.79 16.83
C GLY A 104 2.86 -15.29 16.26
N ILE A 105 3.79 -16.17 15.94
CA ILE A 105 5.07 -15.82 15.30
C ILE A 105 4.81 -15.21 13.92
N SER A 106 3.96 -15.82 13.09
CA SER A 106 3.60 -15.29 11.77
C SER A 106 2.93 -13.92 11.87
N LEU A 107 2.09 -13.68 12.89
CA LEU A 107 1.48 -12.37 13.15
C LEU A 107 2.56 -11.31 13.49
N VAL A 108 3.51 -11.63 14.37
CA VAL A 108 4.61 -10.73 14.73
C VAL A 108 5.46 -10.40 13.51
N ILE A 109 5.82 -11.41 12.71
CA ILE A 109 6.56 -11.23 11.45
C ILE A 109 5.78 -10.30 10.50
N SER A 110 4.47 -10.52 10.35
CA SER A 110 3.63 -9.70 9.46
C SER A 110 3.56 -8.24 9.92
N ILE A 111 3.45 -7.98 11.23
CA ILE A 111 3.41 -6.62 11.79
C ILE A 111 4.77 -5.93 11.61
N VAL A 112 5.87 -6.61 11.93
CA VAL A 112 7.22 -6.06 11.75
C VAL A 112 7.48 -5.75 10.29
N TRP A 113 7.12 -6.67 9.39
CA TRP A 113 7.28 -6.48 7.96
C TRP A 113 6.38 -5.35 7.42
N PHE A 114 5.15 -5.22 7.91
CA PHE A 114 4.28 -4.09 7.57
C PHE A 114 4.95 -2.75 7.93
N ILE A 115 5.51 -2.63 9.14
CA ILE A 115 6.18 -1.41 9.60
C ILE A 115 7.41 -1.12 8.74
N ILE A 116 8.25 -2.13 8.47
CA ILE A 116 9.44 -1.98 7.63
C ILE A 116 9.06 -1.52 6.23
N THR A 117 8.07 -2.17 5.61
CA THR A 117 7.60 -1.83 4.25
C THR A 117 7.06 -0.42 4.21
N LEU A 118 6.23 -0.02 5.17
CA LEU A 118 5.67 1.33 5.25
C LEU A 118 6.76 2.40 5.41
N ILE A 119 7.76 2.14 6.24
CA ILE A 119 8.89 3.06 6.45
C ILE A 119 9.77 3.13 5.19
N SER A 120 10.07 1.98 4.58
CA SER A 120 10.93 1.92 3.40
C SER A 120 10.28 2.61 2.20
N ASP A 121 9.04 2.26 1.87
CA ASP A 121 8.34 2.74 0.69
C ASP A 121 8.11 4.26 0.71
N PHE A 122 7.88 4.85 1.89
CA PHE A 122 7.42 6.23 2.00
C PHE A 122 8.40 7.21 2.63
N PHE A 123 9.46 6.76 3.31
CA PHE A 123 10.35 7.66 4.05
C PHE A 123 11.83 7.56 3.70
N PHE A 124 12.38 6.34 3.54
CA PHE A 124 13.84 6.18 3.52
C PHE A 124 14.41 5.38 2.34
N GLY A 125 13.58 4.76 1.49
CA GLY A 125 14.07 3.94 0.38
C GLY A 125 15.08 2.88 0.85
N LEU A 126 14.82 2.25 2.00
CA LEU A 126 15.74 1.29 2.64
C LEU A 126 15.99 0.05 1.77
N ASP A 127 15.11 -0.21 0.80
CA ASP A 127 15.18 -1.34 -0.12
C ASP A 127 16.42 -1.30 -1.01
N SER A 128 16.87 -0.09 -1.41
CA SER A 128 18.15 0.15 -2.09
C SER A 128 19.34 -0.29 -1.23
N LEU A 129 19.26 -0.10 0.09
CA LEU A 129 20.32 -0.42 1.04
C LEU A 129 20.49 -1.93 1.26
N ILE A 130 19.43 -2.71 0.98
CA ILE A 130 19.42 -4.17 1.11
C ILE A 130 19.72 -4.86 -0.24
N GLY A 131 19.90 -4.08 -1.33
CA GLY A 131 20.29 -4.59 -2.65
C GLY A 131 19.17 -5.31 -3.40
N PHE A 132 17.90 -5.08 -3.02
CA PHE A 132 16.76 -5.58 -3.79
C PHE A 132 16.46 -4.64 -4.95
N LYS A 133 16.14 -5.21 -6.12
CA LYS A 133 15.72 -4.45 -7.30
C LYS A 133 14.27 -3.96 -7.10
N ASP A 134 14.07 -2.65 -7.14
CA ASP A 134 12.77 -2.00 -6.98
C ASP A 134 12.18 -1.60 -8.32
N GLY A 135 11.41 -2.49 -8.95
CA GLY A 135 10.68 -2.11 -10.15
C GLY A 135 9.17 -2.22 -9.95
N ASP A 136 8.51 -1.06 -10.00
CA ASP A 136 7.04 -0.89 -10.06
C ASP A 136 6.28 -1.03 -8.72
N ASN A 137 6.79 -0.41 -7.65
CA ASN A 137 6.13 -0.38 -6.33
C ASN A 137 4.74 0.29 -6.38
N SER A 138 3.82 -0.22 -5.58
CA SER A 138 2.42 0.25 -5.51
C SER A 138 1.91 0.18 -4.07
N PHE A 139 0.59 0.22 -3.87
CA PHE A 139 -0.02 -0.08 -2.56
C PHE A 139 -0.29 -1.57 -2.36
N ASN A 140 -0.07 -2.40 -3.38
CA ASN A 140 -0.41 -3.83 -3.35
C ASN A 140 0.36 -4.57 -2.26
N GLU A 141 1.63 -4.24 -2.06
CA GLU A 141 2.55 -4.86 -1.12
C GLU A 141 2.03 -4.71 0.32
N ILE A 142 1.76 -3.47 0.71
CA ILE A 142 1.25 -3.12 2.04
C ILE A 142 -0.14 -3.74 2.28
N VAL A 143 -1.01 -3.71 1.28
CA VAL A 143 -2.36 -4.26 1.40
C VAL A 143 -2.34 -5.79 1.52
N LEU A 144 -1.47 -6.49 0.80
CA LEU A 144 -1.33 -7.94 0.91
C LEU A 144 -0.75 -8.35 2.27
N ILE A 145 0.21 -7.59 2.82
CA ILE A 145 0.70 -7.81 4.19
C ILE A 145 -0.41 -7.58 5.22
N LEU A 146 -1.23 -6.53 5.05
CA LEU A 146 -2.39 -6.26 5.91
C LEU A 146 -3.41 -7.40 5.86
N VAL A 147 -3.74 -7.88 4.66
CA VAL A 147 -4.64 -9.03 4.45
C VAL A 147 -4.10 -10.30 5.12
N SER A 148 -2.80 -10.56 4.98
CA SER A 148 -2.11 -11.67 5.64
C SER A 148 -2.19 -11.55 7.16
N THR A 149 -2.02 -10.33 7.68
CA THR A 149 -2.12 -10.01 9.11
C THR A 149 -3.54 -10.28 9.64
N VAL A 150 -4.57 -9.85 8.90
CA VAL A 150 -5.98 -10.10 9.25
C VAL A 150 -6.29 -11.60 9.22
N ALA A 151 -5.78 -12.33 8.24
CA ALA A 151 -5.98 -13.78 8.12
C ALA A 151 -5.31 -14.55 9.28
N ASN A 152 -4.07 -14.20 9.62
CA ASN A 152 -3.32 -14.76 10.74
C ASN A 152 -4.00 -14.43 12.08
N TYR A 153 -4.44 -13.19 12.26
CA TYR A 153 -5.17 -12.75 13.45
C TYR A 153 -6.49 -13.50 13.61
N SER A 154 -7.27 -13.64 12.54
CA SER A 154 -8.50 -14.43 12.53
C SER A 154 -8.21 -15.90 12.94
N THR A 155 -7.18 -16.52 12.36
CA THR A 155 -6.79 -17.88 12.71
C THR A 155 -6.38 -18.01 14.19
N LEU A 156 -5.70 -17.00 14.74
CA LEU A 156 -5.27 -16.99 16.14
C LEU A 156 -6.45 -16.81 17.12
N VAL A 157 -7.33 -15.85 16.86
CA VAL A 157 -8.46 -15.50 17.74
C VAL A 157 -9.46 -16.64 17.77
N PHE A 158 -9.87 -17.15 16.60
CA PHE A 158 -10.95 -18.13 16.44
C PHE A 158 -10.55 -19.59 16.72
N ASN A 159 -9.42 -19.78 17.40
CA ASN A 159 -8.80 -21.08 17.63
C ASN A 159 -9.44 -21.88 18.79
N ARG A 160 -10.71 -22.30 18.62
CA ARG A 160 -11.40 -23.22 19.55
C ARG A 160 -12.25 -24.27 18.83
N LEU A 161 -12.22 -25.49 19.38
CA LEU A 161 -12.96 -26.67 18.90
C LEU A 161 -14.46 -26.46 18.67
N GLY A 162 -15.13 -25.71 19.56
CA GLY A 162 -16.59 -25.53 19.55
C GLY A 162 -17.12 -24.67 18.40
N PHE A 163 -16.23 -24.14 17.55
CA PHE A 163 -16.61 -23.25 16.46
C PHE A 163 -16.32 -23.85 15.11
N TYR A 164 -16.28 -25.16 14.95
CA TYR A 164 -15.95 -25.76 13.66
C TYR A 164 -17.01 -25.44 12.58
N SER A 165 -16.57 -25.06 11.38
CA SER A 165 -17.45 -24.96 10.20
C SER A 165 -16.72 -25.46 8.95
N SER A 166 -17.39 -26.31 8.17
CA SER A 166 -16.85 -26.84 6.92
C SER A 166 -16.64 -25.75 5.85
N LEU A 167 -17.35 -24.62 5.98
CA LEU A 167 -17.22 -23.47 5.09
C LEU A 167 -15.83 -22.82 5.23
N ASP A 168 -15.28 -22.76 6.44
CA ASP A 168 -13.99 -22.13 6.72
C ASP A 168 -12.83 -22.77 5.96
N LEU A 169 -12.82 -24.11 5.92
CA LEU A 169 -11.83 -24.86 5.17
C LEU A 169 -11.91 -24.55 3.67
N LYS A 170 -13.14 -24.50 3.12
CA LYS A 170 -13.37 -24.16 1.71
C LYS A 170 -12.95 -22.72 1.39
N LEU A 171 -13.27 -21.76 2.26
CA LEU A 171 -12.89 -20.35 2.09
C LEU A 171 -11.36 -20.18 2.09
N ASN A 172 -10.64 -20.84 3.01
CA ASN A 172 -9.18 -20.81 3.05
C ASN A 172 -8.55 -21.47 1.80
N MET A 173 -9.13 -22.55 1.28
CA MET A 173 -8.70 -23.14 0.00
C MET A 173 -8.88 -22.17 -1.16
N VAL A 174 -10.04 -21.50 -1.25
CA VAL A 174 -10.30 -20.49 -2.29
C VAL A 174 -9.30 -19.33 -2.19
N LEU A 175 -9.04 -18.82 -1.00
CA LEU A 175 -8.05 -17.76 -0.77
C LEU A 175 -6.65 -18.19 -1.23
N PHE A 176 -6.20 -19.38 -0.85
CA PHE A 176 -4.91 -19.92 -1.27
C PHE A 176 -4.79 -20.06 -2.79
N ILE A 177 -5.83 -20.60 -3.44
CA ILE A 177 -5.87 -20.76 -4.90
C ILE A 177 -5.83 -19.39 -5.59
N LEU A 178 -6.62 -18.42 -5.14
CA LEU A 178 -6.61 -17.07 -5.73
C LEU A 178 -5.25 -16.37 -5.55
N SER A 179 -4.60 -16.51 -4.39
CA SER A 179 -3.23 -16.02 -4.19
C SER A 179 -2.24 -16.69 -5.16
N GLY A 180 -2.37 -18.00 -5.40
CA GLY A 180 -1.57 -18.72 -6.39
C GLY A 180 -1.82 -18.24 -7.83
N ILE A 181 -3.08 -17.94 -8.18
CA ILE A 181 -3.44 -17.36 -9.49
C ILE A 181 -2.77 -15.99 -9.68
N ASN A 182 -2.76 -15.12 -8.66
CA ASN A 182 -2.08 -13.84 -8.74
C ASN A 182 -0.58 -13.99 -9.01
N LEU A 183 0.07 -14.92 -8.31
CA LEU A 183 1.48 -15.23 -8.54
C LEU A 183 1.72 -15.72 -9.98
N LEU A 184 0.84 -16.61 -10.47
CA LEU A 184 0.91 -17.13 -11.84
C LEU A 184 0.74 -16.02 -12.88
N ILE A 185 -0.21 -15.10 -12.71
CA ILE A 185 -0.43 -13.97 -13.63
C ILE A 185 0.85 -13.12 -13.77
N ILE A 186 1.49 -12.81 -12.64
CA ILE A 186 2.72 -12.00 -12.61
C ILE A 186 3.87 -12.75 -13.29
N CYS A 187 4.06 -14.04 -12.97
CA CYS A 187 5.14 -14.84 -13.56
C CYS A 187 4.94 -15.12 -15.06
N CYS A 188 3.70 -15.32 -15.52
CA CYS A 188 3.39 -15.58 -16.92
C CYS A 188 3.59 -14.35 -17.80
N ASN A 189 3.34 -13.14 -17.28
CA ASN A 189 3.56 -11.92 -18.04
C ASN A 189 5.06 -11.56 -18.02
N ARG A 190 5.77 -11.90 -19.10
CA ARG A 190 7.22 -11.65 -19.24
C ARG A 190 7.61 -10.19 -18.99
N TYR A 191 6.76 -9.24 -19.39
CA TYR A 191 7.04 -7.83 -19.17
C TYR A 191 7.01 -7.49 -17.68
N ILE A 192 5.97 -7.92 -16.98
CA ILE A 192 5.81 -7.69 -15.55
C ILE A 192 6.92 -8.40 -14.79
N ASN A 193 7.17 -9.69 -15.07
CA ASN A 193 8.19 -10.48 -14.38
C ASN A 193 9.62 -9.91 -14.51
N ASN A 194 9.95 -9.26 -15.62
CA ASN A 194 11.27 -8.66 -15.82
C ASN A 194 11.45 -7.32 -15.08
N ARG A 195 10.37 -6.72 -14.59
CA ARG A 195 10.38 -5.43 -13.89
C ARG A 195 10.06 -5.56 -12.43
N VAL A 196 9.11 -6.42 -12.10
CA VAL A 196 8.70 -6.67 -10.74
C VAL A 196 9.88 -7.18 -9.93
N GLY A 197 10.17 -6.45 -8.86
CA GLY A 197 11.16 -6.82 -7.88
C GLY A 197 10.75 -8.05 -7.08
N LEU A 198 11.72 -8.64 -6.39
CA LEU A 198 11.44 -9.71 -5.43
C LEU A 198 10.51 -9.20 -4.30
N LEU A 199 10.58 -7.90 -3.98
CA LEU A 199 9.74 -7.25 -2.99
C LEU A 199 8.25 -7.21 -3.33
N ASN A 200 7.85 -7.19 -4.61
CA ASN A 200 6.42 -7.27 -4.94
C ASN A 200 5.91 -8.72 -4.98
N ILE A 201 6.80 -9.70 -5.18
CA ILE A 201 6.44 -11.14 -5.20
C ILE A 201 6.28 -11.69 -3.77
N LEU A 202 7.15 -11.30 -2.85
CA LEU A 202 7.18 -11.81 -1.48
C LEU A 202 5.84 -11.64 -0.72
N PRO A 203 5.15 -10.48 -0.75
CA PRO A 203 3.85 -10.30 -0.09
C PRO A 203 2.76 -11.23 -0.62
N ILE A 204 2.78 -11.57 -1.91
CA ILE A 204 1.81 -12.50 -2.51
C ILE A 204 2.06 -13.92 -2.00
N VAL A 205 3.32 -14.34 -1.99
CA VAL A 205 3.73 -15.64 -1.44
C VAL A 205 3.38 -15.70 0.04
N TRP A 206 3.66 -14.65 0.80
CA TRP A 206 3.34 -14.57 2.22
C TRP A 206 1.84 -14.68 2.49
N ALA A 207 1.01 -13.95 1.75
CA ALA A 207 -0.45 -14.08 1.83
C ALA A 207 -0.91 -15.51 1.56
N GLY A 208 -0.37 -16.15 0.53
CA GLY A 208 -0.58 -17.57 0.25
C GLY A 208 -0.21 -18.46 1.44
N THR A 209 0.96 -18.25 2.06
CA THR A 209 1.38 -19.04 3.23
C THR A 209 0.49 -18.83 4.45
N SER A 210 0.01 -17.60 4.70
CA SER A 210 -0.97 -17.33 5.75
C SER A 210 -2.28 -18.09 5.55
N PHE A 211 -2.79 -18.14 4.31
CA PHE A 211 -3.97 -18.93 4.00
C PHE A 211 -3.72 -20.43 4.12
N LEU A 212 -2.53 -20.91 3.75
CA LEU A 212 -2.12 -22.30 3.92
C LEU A 212 -2.08 -22.73 5.39
N ILE A 213 -1.55 -21.88 6.28
CA ILE A 213 -1.59 -22.10 7.74
C ILE A 213 -3.05 -22.26 8.20
N GLY A 214 -3.96 -21.41 7.68
CA GLY A 214 -5.40 -21.53 7.91
C GLY A 214 -6.00 -22.85 7.41
N ILE A 215 -5.59 -23.37 6.25
CA ILE A 215 -6.05 -24.67 5.72
C ILE A 215 -5.62 -25.80 6.65
N VAL A 216 -4.33 -25.86 7.02
CA VAL A 216 -3.77 -26.90 7.89
C VAL A 216 -4.50 -26.92 9.23
N PHE A 217 -4.80 -25.73 9.76
CA PHE A 217 -5.56 -25.58 11.00
C PHE A 217 -6.98 -26.16 10.91
N GLU A 218 -7.77 -25.70 9.92
CA GLU A 218 -9.17 -26.13 9.78
C GLU A 218 -9.28 -27.62 9.41
N TRP A 219 -8.33 -28.14 8.61
CA TRP A 219 -8.25 -29.57 8.29
C TRP A 219 -8.01 -30.42 9.54
N TYR A 220 -7.11 -29.99 10.43
CA TYR A 220 -6.86 -30.71 11.67
C TYR A 220 -8.07 -30.66 12.63
N LEU A 221 -8.75 -29.51 12.72
CA LEU A 221 -10.00 -29.40 13.49
C LEU A 221 -11.09 -30.34 12.95
N LEU A 222 -11.25 -30.40 11.62
CA LEU A 222 -12.19 -31.31 10.96
C LEU A 222 -11.87 -32.76 11.25
N HIS A 223 -10.60 -33.14 11.12
CA HIS A 223 -10.12 -34.48 11.40
C HIS A 223 -10.38 -34.87 12.86
N PHE A 224 -10.08 -33.97 13.80
CA PHE A 224 -10.35 -34.19 15.22
C PHE A 224 -11.85 -34.35 15.52
N ASN A 225 -12.69 -33.47 14.97
CA ASN A 225 -14.14 -33.54 15.20
C ASN A 225 -14.74 -34.87 14.70
N ARG A 226 -14.28 -35.35 13.53
CA ARG A 226 -14.65 -36.67 13.02
C ARG A 226 -14.20 -37.82 13.92
N GLN A 227 -13.00 -37.75 14.49
CA GLN A 227 -12.51 -38.78 15.42
C GLN A 227 -13.37 -38.85 16.68
N VAL A 228 -13.72 -37.70 17.26
CA VAL A 228 -14.60 -37.66 18.44
C VAL A 228 -15.99 -38.21 18.13
N LEU A 229 -16.59 -37.80 17.01
CA LEU A 229 -17.90 -38.31 16.59
C LEU A 229 -17.89 -39.82 16.33
N LYS A 230 -16.82 -40.35 15.72
CA LYS A 230 -16.69 -41.77 15.43
C LYS A 230 -16.58 -42.61 16.71
N GLU A 231 -15.79 -42.18 17.68
CA GLU A 231 -15.66 -42.88 18.97
C GLU A 231 -16.97 -42.80 19.78
N CYS A 232 -17.73 -41.70 19.68
CA CYS A 232 -19.06 -41.61 20.29
C CYS A 232 -20.12 -42.47 19.58
N ALA A 233 -20.03 -42.62 18.25
CA ALA A 233 -20.99 -43.43 17.47
C ALA A 233 -20.70 -44.94 17.57
N SER A 234 -19.45 -45.36 17.81
CA SER A 234 -19.09 -46.78 17.93
C SER A 234 -19.60 -47.48 19.19
N ASP A 235 -20.20 -46.74 20.14
CA ASP A 235 -20.84 -47.30 21.33
C ASP A 235 -22.37 -47.51 21.16
N ASP A 236 -22.99 -46.98 20.09
CA ASP A 236 -24.45 -47.04 19.90
C ASP A 236 -24.94 -48.21 19.00
N ASP A 237 -24.03 -48.99 18.42
CA ASP A 237 -24.36 -49.98 17.37
C ASP A 237 -24.49 -51.45 17.82
N ASP A 238 -24.64 -51.74 19.11
CA ASP A 238 -24.95 -53.13 19.56
C ASP A 238 -26.19 -53.29 20.45
N ASP A 239 -26.94 -52.25 20.84
CA ASP A 239 -28.10 -52.46 21.75
C ASP A 239 -29.19 -51.36 21.72
N LEU A 240 -29.69 -50.93 20.55
CA LEU A 240 -30.83 -49.99 20.54
C LEU A 240 -31.91 -50.25 19.46
N ILE A 241 -32.51 -51.45 19.49
CA ILE A 241 -33.93 -51.59 19.12
C ILE A 241 -34.77 -51.42 20.39
N GLY A 242 -35.23 -50.19 20.58
CA GLY A 242 -36.43 -49.85 21.33
C GLY A 242 -36.32 -49.85 22.85
N ILE A 243 -36.12 -48.67 23.45
CA ILE A 243 -36.78 -48.31 24.71
C ILE A 243 -37.27 -46.86 24.61
N SER A 244 -38.59 -46.74 24.73
CA SER A 244 -39.35 -45.50 24.94
C SER A 244 -38.85 -44.74 26.16
N LEU A 245 -38.94 -43.39 26.10
CA LEU A 245 -38.84 -42.49 27.24
C LEU A 245 -39.64 -43.03 28.44
N GLY A 246 -38.97 -43.27 29.55
CA GLY A 246 -39.60 -43.63 30.81
C GLY A 246 -38.56 -43.84 31.91
N SER A 247 -38.38 -42.80 32.73
CA SER A 247 -37.89 -42.85 34.12
C SER A 247 -36.81 -43.91 34.46
N PHE A 248 -35.54 -43.50 34.48
CA PHE A 248 -34.52 -44.20 35.25
C PHE A 248 -33.72 -43.20 36.09
N GLU A 249 -34.12 -43.05 37.35
CA GLU A 249 -33.23 -42.60 38.42
C GLU A 249 -32.19 -43.69 38.67
N SER A 250 -30.93 -43.44 38.31
CA SER A 250 -29.82 -44.18 38.90
C SER A 250 -28.53 -43.37 38.83
N ASN A 251 -27.90 -43.27 40.00
CA ASN A 251 -26.68 -42.54 40.30
C ASN A 251 -25.50 -42.92 39.38
N GLU A 252 -25.19 -42.08 38.39
CA GLU A 252 -23.85 -41.93 37.84
C GLU A 252 -23.61 -40.47 37.44
N PRO A 253 -22.68 -39.73 38.06
CA PRO A 253 -22.40 -38.34 37.68
C PRO A 253 -21.67 -38.22 36.33
N LEU A 254 -21.11 -39.31 35.81
CA LEU A 254 -20.23 -39.33 34.64
C LEU A 254 -20.99 -39.47 33.30
N SER A 255 -22.14 -40.14 33.25
CA SER A 255 -22.95 -40.30 32.03
C SER A 255 -23.68 -39.00 31.62
N ILE A 256 -24.14 -38.22 32.60
CA ILE A 256 -24.74 -36.88 32.39
C ILE A 256 -23.66 -35.88 31.93
N GLN A 257 -22.42 -36.01 32.42
CA GLN A 257 -21.26 -35.25 31.92
C GLN A 257 -20.88 -35.61 30.48
N ARG A 258 -20.96 -36.90 30.09
CA ARG A 258 -20.76 -37.36 28.70
C ARG A 258 -21.80 -36.78 27.76
N LEU A 259 -23.09 -36.86 28.11
CA LEU A 259 -24.19 -36.36 27.28
C LEU A 259 -24.16 -34.84 27.18
N SER A 260 -23.78 -34.12 28.25
CA SER A 260 -23.65 -32.66 28.23
C SER A 260 -22.41 -32.17 27.48
N PHE A 261 -21.29 -32.90 27.48
CA PHE A 261 -20.12 -32.59 26.66
C PHE A 261 -20.43 -32.73 25.17
N VAL A 262 -21.05 -33.85 24.76
CA VAL A 262 -21.48 -34.09 23.37
C VAL A 262 -22.60 -33.11 22.95
N ARG A 263 -23.57 -32.85 23.83
CA ARG A 263 -24.64 -31.87 23.60
C ARG A 263 -24.11 -30.43 23.51
N SER A 264 -23.14 -30.02 24.32
CA SER A 264 -22.46 -28.72 24.17
C SER A 264 -21.69 -28.59 22.86
N MET A 265 -21.35 -29.72 22.23
CA MET A 265 -20.67 -29.76 20.93
C MET A 265 -21.67 -29.64 19.76
N GLN A 266 -22.96 -29.92 19.98
CA GLN A 266 -24.03 -29.83 18.98
C GLN A 266 -24.97 -28.63 19.17
N SER A 267 -25.15 -28.13 20.40
CA SER A 267 -25.98 -26.96 20.69
C SER A 267 -25.08 -25.75 20.95
N HIS A 268 -24.95 -24.89 19.94
CA HIS A 268 -24.26 -23.61 20.10
C HIS A 268 -25.15 -22.60 20.81
N THR A 269 -24.56 -21.89 21.77
CA THR A 269 -25.17 -20.70 22.36
C THR A 269 -25.23 -19.55 21.35
N LEU A 270 -26.07 -18.54 21.58
CA LEU A 270 -26.20 -17.40 20.66
C LEU A 270 -24.88 -16.64 20.48
N THR A 271 -24.08 -16.54 21.53
CA THR A 271 -22.73 -15.96 21.48
C THR A 271 -21.79 -16.77 20.61
N GLU A 272 -21.91 -18.09 20.63
CA GLU A 272 -21.11 -18.99 19.81
C GLU A 272 -21.49 -18.94 18.33
N TRP A 273 -22.78 -18.85 18.02
CA TRP A 273 -23.27 -18.59 16.67
C TRP A 273 -22.78 -17.25 16.12
N LEU A 274 -22.80 -16.20 16.94
CA LEU A 274 -22.29 -14.88 16.56
C LEU A 274 -20.78 -14.95 16.26
N TYR A 275 -20.03 -15.73 17.04
CA TYR A 275 -18.60 -15.94 16.82
C TYR A 275 -18.29 -16.67 15.50
N ILE A 276 -19.01 -17.77 15.23
CA ILE A 276 -18.91 -18.51 13.97
C ILE A 276 -19.30 -17.60 12.79
N GLY A 277 -20.39 -16.84 12.94
CA GLY A 277 -20.87 -15.89 11.94
C GLY A 277 -19.85 -14.81 11.63
N LEU A 278 -19.27 -14.18 12.65
CA LEU A 278 -18.25 -13.13 12.49
C LEU A 278 -17.00 -13.67 11.79
N ARG A 279 -16.52 -14.87 12.16
CA ARG A 279 -15.37 -15.49 11.49
C ARG A 279 -15.62 -15.75 10.00
N ASN A 280 -16.76 -16.38 9.70
CA ASN A 280 -17.15 -16.65 8.32
C ASN A 280 -17.30 -15.35 7.52
N LEU A 281 -17.89 -14.32 8.12
CA LEU A 281 -18.01 -13.01 7.51
C LEU A 281 -16.64 -12.42 7.18
N ILE A 282 -15.68 -12.44 8.11
CA ILE A 282 -14.31 -11.96 7.85
C ILE A 282 -13.69 -12.72 6.67
N LYS A 283 -13.77 -14.05 6.63
CA LYS A 283 -13.21 -14.85 5.53
C LYS A 283 -13.92 -14.61 4.20
N ILE A 284 -15.24 -14.44 4.21
CA ILE A 284 -16.01 -14.08 3.01
C ILE A 284 -15.55 -12.72 2.49
N LEU A 285 -15.39 -11.73 3.38
CA LEU A 285 -14.87 -10.41 3.01
C LEU A 285 -13.45 -10.51 2.44
N LEU A 286 -12.58 -11.35 3.01
CA LEU A 286 -11.24 -11.61 2.47
C LEU A 286 -11.30 -12.27 1.09
N VAL A 287 -12.22 -13.22 0.87
CA VAL A 287 -12.40 -13.86 -0.45
C VAL A 287 -12.86 -12.84 -1.48
N VAL A 288 -13.84 -12.00 -1.14
CA VAL A 288 -14.32 -10.92 -2.02
C VAL A 288 -13.18 -9.95 -2.32
N PHE A 289 -12.41 -9.57 -1.30
CA PHE A 289 -11.24 -8.69 -1.46
C PHE A 289 -10.22 -9.30 -2.43
N ILE A 290 -9.76 -10.53 -2.18
CA ILE A 290 -8.74 -11.19 -3.00
C ILE A 290 -9.27 -11.47 -4.42
N ALA A 291 -10.56 -11.76 -4.59
CA ALA A 291 -11.16 -11.93 -5.92
C ALA A 291 -11.13 -10.61 -6.72
N LEU A 292 -11.50 -9.48 -6.10
CA LEU A 292 -11.41 -8.16 -6.73
C LEU A 292 -9.96 -7.77 -7.02
N PHE A 293 -9.05 -8.02 -6.09
CA PHE A 293 -7.61 -7.86 -6.30
C PHE A 293 -7.13 -8.67 -7.51
N THR A 294 -7.52 -9.93 -7.60
CA THR A 294 -7.15 -10.82 -8.72
C THR A 294 -7.68 -10.29 -10.05
N LEU A 295 -8.93 -9.80 -10.08
CA LEU A 295 -9.51 -9.20 -11.28
C LEU A 295 -8.76 -7.93 -11.70
N ASN A 296 -8.33 -7.11 -10.73
CA ASN A 296 -7.52 -5.93 -10.97
C ASN A 296 -6.12 -6.29 -11.50
N THR A 297 -5.44 -7.26 -10.90
CA THR A 297 -4.14 -7.77 -11.36
C THR A 297 -4.24 -8.35 -12.77
N MET A 298 -5.33 -9.08 -13.06
CA MET A 298 -5.59 -9.60 -14.40
C MET A 298 -5.79 -8.48 -15.43
N LEU A 299 -6.58 -7.46 -15.08
CA LEU A 299 -6.82 -6.30 -15.96
C LEU A 299 -5.52 -5.53 -16.23
N TYR A 300 -4.73 -5.26 -15.19
CA TYR A 300 -3.42 -4.61 -15.34
C TYR A 300 -2.47 -5.45 -16.22
N ALA A 301 -2.40 -6.76 -15.99
CA ALA A 301 -1.58 -7.66 -16.79
C ALA A 301 -2.00 -7.68 -18.26
N TRP A 302 -3.31 -7.65 -18.53
CA TRP A 302 -3.84 -7.53 -19.89
C TRP A 302 -3.43 -6.20 -20.53
N ASP A 303 -3.65 -5.08 -19.84
CA ASP A 303 -3.37 -3.74 -20.36
C ASP A 303 -1.92 -3.55 -20.72
N ILE A 304 -1.04 -3.93 -19.80
CA ILE A 304 0.40 -3.89 -20.02
C ILE A 304 0.81 -4.82 -21.16
N SER A 305 0.26 -6.04 -21.23
CA SER A 305 0.57 -6.96 -22.33
C SER A 305 0.12 -6.42 -23.69
N VAL A 306 -0.98 -5.68 -23.76
CA VAL A 306 -1.47 -5.07 -25.00
C VAL A 306 -0.58 -3.91 -25.43
N LEU A 307 -0.26 -3.01 -24.50
CA LEU A 307 0.53 -1.80 -24.80
C LEU A 307 1.99 -2.11 -25.12
N THR A 308 2.59 -3.08 -24.42
CA THR A 308 4.03 -3.36 -24.52
C THR A 308 4.39 -4.36 -25.61
N LYS A 309 3.40 -4.99 -26.25
CA LYS A 309 3.59 -5.96 -27.34
C LYS A 309 4.41 -5.38 -28.50
N ASN A 310 4.23 -4.09 -28.79
CA ASN A 310 4.88 -3.42 -29.92
C ASN A 310 6.19 -2.74 -29.54
N ILE A 311 6.37 -2.35 -28.26
CA ILE A 311 7.55 -1.62 -27.77
C ILE A 311 8.83 -2.46 -27.88
N THR A 312 8.72 -3.79 -27.86
CA THR A 312 9.89 -4.70 -27.95
C THR A 312 10.37 -4.97 -29.38
N ASN A 313 9.65 -4.52 -30.41
CA ASN A 313 9.93 -4.88 -31.81
C ASN A 313 10.39 -3.71 -32.69
N ILE A 314 10.47 -2.48 -32.18
CA ILE A 314 10.91 -1.33 -32.98
C ILE A 314 12.44 -1.21 -32.86
N LYS A 315 13.15 -1.95 -33.72
CA LYS A 315 14.52 -1.59 -34.07
C LYS A 315 14.45 -0.37 -34.97
N ASN A 316 14.88 0.79 -34.47
CA ASN A 316 15.27 1.99 -35.22
C ASN A 316 14.54 2.16 -36.57
N SER A 317 13.20 2.21 -36.56
CA SER A 317 12.50 2.80 -37.70
C SER A 317 12.76 4.29 -37.62
N GLU A 318 13.35 4.88 -38.66
CA GLU A 318 13.76 6.30 -38.72
C GLU A 318 12.65 7.30 -38.31
N GLU A 319 11.38 6.87 -38.33
CA GLU A 319 10.22 7.70 -37.99
C GLU A 319 9.86 7.76 -36.49
N SER A 320 10.08 6.68 -35.71
CA SER A 320 9.72 6.68 -34.28
C SER A 320 10.55 5.73 -33.43
N TYR A 321 10.85 6.17 -32.21
CA TYR A 321 11.66 5.48 -31.20
C TYR A 321 10.87 5.39 -29.89
N GLU A 322 10.59 4.18 -29.40
CA GLU A 322 9.87 3.96 -28.14
C GLU A 322 10.58 2.85 -27.36
N SER A 323 11.07 3.18 -26.17
CA SER A 323 11.88 2.25 -25.39
C SER A 323 11.87 2.60 -23.90
N PHE A 324 12.55 1.75 -23.13
CA PHE A 324 12.66 1.92 -21.69
C PHE A 324 14.11 2.05 -21.27
N HIS A 325 14.37 3.10 -20.50
CA HIS A 325 15.70 3.49 -20.11
C HIS A 325 15.89 3.45 -18.62
N TRP A 326 17.06 2.99 -18.19
CA TRP A 326 17.46 3.08 -16.79
C TRP A 326 17.81 4.52 -16.42
N ILE A 327 17.62 4.85 -15.15
CA ILE A 327 17.79 6.22 -14.63
C ILE A 327 19.11 6.45 -13.88
N ASP A 328 19.87 5.38 -13.62
CA ASP A 328 21.14 5.39 -12.91
C ASP A 328 21.95 4.11 -13.20
N GLU A 329 23.22 4.11 -12.81
CA GLU A 329 24.10 2.94 -12.92
C GLU A 329 23.64 1.76 -12.03
N ALA A 330 22.95 2.06 -10.93
CA ALA A 330 22.40 1.07 -10.01
C ALA A 330 21.18 0.34 -10.58
N HIS A 331 20.63 0.81 -11.71
CA HIS A 331 19.42 0.28 -12.34
C HIS A 331 18.23 0.25 -11.37
N SER A 332 17.97 1.37 -10.70
CA SER A 332 16.90 1.53 -9.71
C SER A 332 15.52 1.31 -10.35
N TYR A 333 15.14 2.12 -11.34
CA TYR A 333 13.89 1.95 -12.09
C TYR A 333 14.04 2.44 -13.53
N LYS A 334 13.03 2.16 -14.36
CA LYS A 334 13.02 2.55 -15.78
C LYS A 334 12.03 3.66 -16.09
N LEU A 335 12.46 4.59 -16.93
CA LEU A 335 11.59 5.56 -17.60
C LEU A 335 11.15 5.03 -18.97
N HIS A 336 9.90 5.31 -19.32
CA HIS A 336 9.36 5.12 -20.65
C HIS A 336 9.57 6.39 -21.46
N ILE A 337 10.33 6.30 -22.55
CA ILE A 337 10.63 7.43 -23.43
C ILE A 337 10.14 7.11 -24.83
N LYS A 338 9.44 8.07 -25.43
CA LYS A 338 8.91 7.99 -26.78
C LYS A 338 9.30 9.23 -27.58
N CYS A 339 10.00 9.02 -28.68
CA CYS A 339 10.51 10.05 -29.57
C CYS A 339 10.09 9.80 -31.03
N TYR A 340 10.11 10.87 -31.82
CA TYR A 340 9.82 10.87 -33.25
C TYR A 340 10.88 11.68 -34.00
N GLY A 341 11.21 11.25 -35.21
CA GLY A 341 12.29 11.81 -36.02
C GLY A 341 13.70 11.39 -35.57
N ASP A 342 14.72 11.94 -36.23
CA ASP A 342 16.13 11.61 -36.00
C ASP A 342 16.69 12.32 -34.74
N VAL A 343 16.43 11.71 -33.58
CA VAL A 343 16.86 12.21 -32.26
C VAL A 343 18.30 11.84 -31.89
N PHE A 344 18.93 10.93 -32.62
CA PHE A 344 20.30 10.48 -32.33
C PHE A 344 21.37 11.29 -33.07
N ASN A 345 20.97 12.01 -34.12
CA ASN A 345 21.87 12.83 -34.89
C ASN A 345 22.16 14.17 -34.20
N ASN A 346 23.45 14.48 -34.05
CA ASN A 346 23.94 15.67 -33.35
C ASN A 346 24.35 16.80 -34.32
N ASP A 347 23.92 16.74 -35.58
CA ASP A 347 24.21 17.81 -36.52
C ASP A 347 23.55 19.13 -36.08
N THR A 348 24.36 20.19 -36.00
CA THR A 348 23.94 21.57 -35.71
C THR A 348 23.03 22.19 -36.78
N ALA A 349 22.95 21.56 -37.95
CA ALA A 349 22.01 21.91 -39.00
C ALA A 349 20.56 21.60 -38.63
N LEU A 350 20.33 20.53 -37.85
CA LEU A 350 18.99 20.08 -37.44
C LEU A 350 18.37 20.98 -36.37
N GLN A 351 17.04 21.01 -36.31
CA GLN A 351 16.32 21.65 -35.22
C GLN A 351 16.67 21.00 -33.86
N PRO A 352 16.63 21.72 -32.73
CA PRO A 352 16.75 21.12 -31.40
C PRO A 352 15.67 20.07 -31.14
N VAL A 353 15.98 19.04 -30.35
CA VAL A 353 15.01 18.04 -29.92
C VAL A 353 14.01 18.69 -28.97
N VAL A 354 12.73 18.71 -29.35
CA VAL A 354 11.66 19.21 -28.48
C VAL A 354 11.39 18.17 -27.39
N LEU A 355 11.69 18.50 -26.13
CA LEU A 355 11.43 17.63 -24.98
C LEU A 355 10.19 18.12 -24.23
N TYR A 356 9.12 17.32 -24.24
CA TYR A 356 7.84 17.70 -23.65
C TYR A 356 7.63 17.09 -22.25
N GLU A 357 7.34 17.97 -21.30
CA GLU A 357 6.99 17.71 -19.90
C GLU A 357 5.49 17.92 -19.69
N HIS A 358 4.81 16.84 -19.31
CA HIS A 358 3.36 16.82 -19.11
C HIS A 358 2.95 17.35 -17.73
N GLY A 359 1.66 17.64 -17.56
CA GLY A 359 1.06 18.16 -16.34
C GLY A 359 0.82 17.11 -15.25
N GLY A 360 0.21 17.54 -14.14
CA GLY A 360 0.12 16.77 -12.90
C GLY A 360 -0.85 15.58 -12.92
N TYR A 361 -1.85 15.59 -13.81
CA TYR A 361 -2.92 14.59 -13.87
C TYR A 361 -3.12 14.01 -15.27
N ASP A 362 -2.11 14.15 -16.13
CA ASP A 362 -2.12 13.73 -17.52
C ASP A 362 -0.78 13.04 -17.87
N THR A 363 -0.61 12.61 -19.13
CA THR A 363 0.66 12.14 -19.68
C THR A 363 0.90 12.76 -21.06
N GLY A 364 2.08 12.50 -21.66
CA GLY A 364 2.36 12.91 -23.04
C GLY A 364 1.33 12.36 -24.05
N TYR A 365 0.72 11.19 -23.77
CA TYR A 365 -0.32 10.64 -24.64
C TYR A 365 -1.53 11.58 -24.80
N THR A 366 -1.90 12.31 -23.74
CA THR A 366 -3.07 13.20 -23.76
C THR A 366 -2.75 14.61 -24.20
N SER A 367 -1.58 15.15 -23.81
CA SER A 367 -1.28 16.58 -24.00
C SER A 367 -0.24 16.89 -25.06
N THR A 368 0.33 15.89 -25.77
CA THR A 368 1.35 16.15 -26.81
C THR A 368 0.84 16.14 -28.26
N ASN A 369 -0.44 15.84 -28.52
CA ASN A 369 -0.94 15.68 -29.90
C ASN A 369 -0.66 16.90 -30.81
N TRP A 370 -0.71 18.12 -30.28
CA TRP A 370 -0.41 19.33 -31.04
C TRP A 370 1.03 19.42 -31.55
N ILE A 371 2.00 18.82 -30.86
CA ILE A 371 3.39 18.70 -31.32
C ILE A 371 3.50 17.62 -32.38
N HIS A 372 2.76 16.51 -32.21
CA HIS A 372 2.70 15.47 -33.23
C HIS A 372 2.13 16.00 -34.54
N ASP A 373 1.12 16.87 -34.49
CA ASP A 373 0.58 17.55 -35.67
C ASP A 373 1.66 18.41 -36.35
N LEU A 374 2.48 19.15 -35.60
CA LEU A 374 3.60 19.92 -36.16
C LEU A 374 4.69 19.04 -36.75
N TYR A 375 4.92 17.85 -36.18
CA TYR A 375 5.83 16.86 -36.73
C TYR A 375 5.34 16.33 -38.09
N GLN A 376 4.05 15.98 -38.18
CA GLN A 376 3.45 15.55 -39.46
C GLN A 376 3.47 16.65 -40.54
N LEU A 377 3.46 17.92 -40.12
CA LEU A 377 3.56 19.08 -41.01
C LEU A 377 5.01 19.46 -41.37
N ASN A 378 6.02 18.75 -40.86
CA ASN A 378 7.45 19.07 -40.98
C ASN A 378 7.86 20.44 -40.41
N GLU A 379 7.07 20.99 -39.50
CA GLU A 379 7.41 22.24 -38.78
C GLU A 379 8.30 21.95 -37.56
N VAL A 380 8.15 20.75 -36.99
CA VAL A 380 9.01 20.19 -35.94
C VAL A 380 9.67 18.94 -36.49
N GLU A 381 11.00 18.93 -36.61
CA GLU A 381 11.72 17.77 -37.18
C GLU A 381 11.78 16.57 -36.22
N ARG A 382 11.83 16.85 -34.91
CA ARG A 382 12.06 15.82 -33.89
C ARG A 382 11.60 16.24 -32.50
N TYR A 383 10.96 15.33 -31.79
CA TYR A 383 10.50 15.56 -30.43
C TYR A 383 10.46 14.27 -29.61
N CYS A 384 10.56 14.43 -28.30
CA CYS A 384 10.49 13.37 -27.31
C CYS A 384 9.47 13.71 -26.22
N THR A 385 8.82 12.66 -25.73
CA THR A 385 7.95 12.64 -24.57
C THR A 385 8.44 11.53 -23.64
N TYR A 386 8.16 11.66 -22.36
CA TYR A 386 8.38 10.58 -21.42
C TYR A 386 7.26 10.57 -20.38
N ASP A 387 6.99 9.39 -19.81
CA ASP A 387 6.11 9.30 -18.66
C ASP A 387 6.93 9.59 -17.41
N ARG A 388 6.52 10.56 -16.59
CA ARG A 388 7.21 10.83 -15.32
C ARG A 388 7.23 9.59 -14.41
N PRO A 389 8.21 9.46 -13.49
CA PRO A 389 8.23 8.35 -12.53
C PRO A 389 6.87 8.17 -11.83
N GLY A 390 6.33 6.96 -11.85
CA GLY A 390 5.01 6.63 -11.31
C GLY A 390 3.81 6.91 -12.23
N TYR A 391 4.03 7.44 -13.43
CA TYR A 391 3.01 7.70 -14.46
C TYR A 391 3.13 6.68 -15.58
N GLY A 392 2.02 6.44 -16.31
CA GLY A 392 2.03 5.66 -17.54
C GLY A 392 2.77 4.33 -17.42
N LEU A 393 3.72 4.12 -18.33
CA LEU A 393 4.55 2.92 -18.40
C LEU A 393 5.88 3.03 -17.63
N SER A 394 6.21 4.19 -17.09
CA SER A 394 7.40 4.41 -16.26
C SER A 394 7.27 3.73 -14.90
N GLY A 395 8.39 3.25 -14.36
CA GLY A 395 8.44 2.65 -13.02
C GLY A 395 8.16 3.68 -11.92
N SER A 396 7.82 3.20 -10.73
CA SER A 396 7.67 4.06 -9.54
C SER A 396 9.04 4.32 -8.89
N PRO A 397 9.33 5.55 -8.46
CA PRO A 397 10.56 5.86 -7.75
C PRO A 397 10.47 5.44 -6.26
N PRO A 398 11.62 5.18 -5.61
CA PRO A 398 11.70 5.12 -4.15
C PRO A 398 11.58 6.52 -3.52
N ALA A 399 11.29 6.58 -2.22
CA ALA A 399 11.33 7.83 -1.47
C ALA A 399 12.79 8.22 -1.10
N PRO A 400 13.12 9.52 -0.98
CA PRO A 400 12.28 10.70 -1.21
C PRO A 400 12.16 11.07 -2.70
N LEU A 401 11.09 11.80 -3.05
CA LEU A 401 10.88 12.32 -4.40
C LEU A 401 11.06 13.84 -4.42
N SER A 402 11.81 14.38 -5.40
CA SER A 402 11.88 15.82 -5.68
C SER A 402 12.00 16.10 -7.17
N ILE A 403 11.69 17.33 -7.61
CA ILE A 403 11.81 17.74 -9.01
C ILE A 403 13.26 17.56 -9.50
N SER A 404 14.25 17.92 -8.67
CA SER A 404 15.67 17.77 -8.98
C SER A 404 16.07 16.32 -9.23
N LEU A 405 15.58 15.36 -8.43
CA LEU A 405 15.83 13.93 -8.62
C LEU A 405 15.21 13.39 -9.90
N VAL A 406 13.99 13.83 -10.24
CA VAL A 406 13.34 13.45 -11.51
C VAL A 406 14.09 14.02 -12.71
N ALA A 407 14.56 15.26 -12.62
CA ALA A 407 15.37 15.87 -13.67
C ALA A 407 16.72 15.15 -13.86
N ASP A 408 17.37 14.70 -12.78
CA ASP A 408 18.60 13.88 -12.87
C ASP A 408 18.33 12.53 -13.52
N ALA A 409 17.26 11.85 -13.09
CA ALA A 409 16.83 10.57 -13.65
C ALA A 409 16.54 10.68 -15.15
N LEU A 410 15.86 11.75 -15.58
CA LEU A 410 15.60 12.03 -16.99
C LEU A 410 16.89 12.33 -17.75
N SER A 411 17.79 13.12 -17.16
CA SER A 411 19.08 13.47 -17.78
C SER A 411 19.93 12.23 -18.02
N TYR A 412 20.03 11.34 -17.02
CA TYR A 412 20.75 10.08 -17.17
C TYR A 412 20.09 9.19 -18.22
N ALA A 413 18.76 9.02 -18.17
CA ALA A 413 18.04 8.20 -19.12
C ALA A 413 18.21 8.67 -20.57
N LEU A 414 18.20 9.99 -20.82
CA LEU A 414 18.41 10.56 -22.15
C LEU A 414 19.88 10.49 -22.58
N LEU A 415 20.79 11.00 -21.77
CA LEU A 415 22.19 11.22 -22.16
C LEU A 415 23.03 9.95 -22.07
N GLU A 416 22.86 9.17 -21.00
CA GLU A 416 23.71 8.03 -20.71
C GLU A 416 23.16 6.72 -21.24
N ASP A 417 21.86 6.46 -21.09
CA ASP A 417 21.27 5.19 -21.53
C ASP A 417 20.74 5.27 -22.97
N ALA A 418 19.95 6.29 -23.31
CA ALA A 418 19.40 6.48 -24.65
C ALA A 418 20.40 7.06 -25.66
N LYS A 419 21.45 7.74 -25.21
CA LYS A 419 22.40 8.50 -26.06
C LYS A 419 21.75 9.59 -26.91
N ILE A 420 20.66 10.19 -26.43
CA ILE A 420 20.02 11.38 -27.00
C ILE A 420 20.66 12.60 -26.34
N THR A 421 21.60 13.26 -27.02
CA THR A 421 22.45 14.30 -26.41
C THR A 421 21.97 15.74 -26.63
N GLY A 422 20.94 15.97 -27.44
CA GLY A 422 20.43 17.31 -27.75
C GLY A 422 21.17 17.99 -28.92
N PRO A 423 21.07 19.33 -29.07
CA PRO A 423 20.49 20.29 -28.12
C PRO A 423 18.97 20.13 -27.99
N PHE A 424 18.43 20.54 -26.84
CA PHE A 424 17.01 20.44 -26.50
C PHE A 424 16.31 21.81 -26.52
N ILE A 425 15.00 21.79 -26.75
CA ILE A 425 14.06 22.82 -26.31
C ILE A 425 13.07 22.14 -25.37
N THR A 426 12.99 22.58 -24.12
CA THR A 426 12.07 21.99 -23.14
C THR A 426 10.74 22.70 -23.17
N ILE A 427 9.65 21.94 -23.20
CA ILE A 427 8.29 22.47 -23.12
C ILE A 427 7.64 21.92 -21.87
N GLY A 428 7.15 22.78 -20.99
CA GLY A 428 6.50 22.37 -19.75
C GLY A 428 5.09 22.92 -19.62
N TYR A 429 4.13 22.01 -19.45
CA TYR A 429 2.74 22.33 -19.17
C TYR A 429 2.42 22.15 -17.69
N ASP A 430 1.63 23.06 -17.09
CA ASP A 430 1.13 22.90 -15.72
C ASP A 430 2.31 22.74 -14.74
N ILE A 431 2.33 21.72 -13.88
CA ILE A 431 3.48 21.43 -13.00
C ILE A 431 4.75 21.08 -13.81
N GLY A 432 4.61 20.55 -15.03
CA GLY A 432 5.71 20.18 -15.93
C GLY A 432 6.62 21.36 -16.30
N GLY A 433 6.13 22.59 -16.19
CA GLY A 433 6.97 23.78 -16.34
C GLY A 433 7.98 23.98 -15.21
N LEU A 434 7.70 23.50 -13.99
CA LEU A 434 8.70 23.46 -12.90
C LEU A 434 9.78 22.41 -13.18
N PHE A 435 9.39 21.25 -13.72
CA PHE A 435 10.32 20.20 -14.13
C PHE A 435 11.21 20.66 -15.29
N SER A 436 10.62 21.30 -16.30
CA SER A 436 11.36 21.86 -17.44
C SER A 436 12.39 22.90 -17.00
N GLN A 437 12.05 23.77 -16.05
CA GLN A 437 12.98 24.76 -15.50
C GLN A 437 14.18 24.07 -14.83
N VAL A 438 13.93 23.13 -13.92
CA VAL A 438 15.00 22.45 -13.18
C VAL A 438 15.87 21.59 -14.10
N PHE A 439 15.28 20.85 -15.05
CA PHE A 439 16.01 20.10 -16.06
C PHE A 439 16.91 21.01 -16.90
N SER A 440 16.37 22.16 -17.34
CA SER A 440 17.11 23.12 -18.15
C SER A 440 18.25 23.77 -17.39
N ALA A 441 18.07 24.11 -16.12
CA ALA A 441 19.14 24.66 -15.29
C ALA A 441 20.29 23.66 -15.10
N LYS A 442 19.97 22.37 -14.94
CA LYS A 442 20.98 21.31 -14.79
C LYS A 442 21.71 20.97 -16.09
N ASN A 443 21.10 21.22 -17.23
CA ASN A 443 21.62 20.89 -18.56
C ASN A 443 21.71 22.13 -19.46
N ILE A 444 22.09 23.28 -18.90
CA ILE A 444 22.02 24.57 -19.59
C ILE A 444 22.90 24.64 -20.84
N ASP A 445 23.97 23.84 -20.88
CA ASP A 445 24.86 23.67 -22.03
C ASP A 445 24.20 22.91 -23.20
N ARG A 446 23.16 22.13 -22.91
CA ARG A 446 22.41 21.32 -23.88
C ARG A 446 21.00 21.82 -24.13
N VAL A 447 20.54 22.86 -23.44
CA VAL A 447 19.20 23.45 -23.63
C VAL A 447 19.32 24.80 -24.32
N SER A 448 18.72 24.88 -25.52
CA SER A 448 18.72 26.09 -26.35
C SER A 448 17.53 27.02 -26.07
N GLY A 449 16.47 26.51 -25.44
CA GLY A 449 15.30 27.32 -25.07
C GLY A 449 14.25 26.58 -24.25
N ILE A 450 13.33 27.35 -23.67
CA ILE A 450 12.28 26.90 -22.77
C ILE A 450 10.94 27.50 -23.21
N LEU A 451 9.90 26.67 -23.32
CA LEU A 451 8.52 27.08 -23.50
C LEU A 451 7.68 26.67 -22.28
N LEU A 452 7.09 27.63 -21.59
CA LEU A 452 6.19 27.38 -20.47
C LEU A 452 4.74 27.60 -20.90
N ILE A 453 3.91 26.57 -20.81
CA ILE A 453 2.49 26.60 -21.21
C ILE A 453 1.63 26.53 -19.95
N ASP A 454 0.97 27.64 -19.61
CA ASP A 454 0.11 27.83 -18.44
C ASP A 454 0.70 27.16 -17.18
N SER A 455 2.02 27.35 -17.01
CA SER A 455 2.85 26.62 -16.05
C SER A 455 2.57 27.04 -14.62
N TRP A 456 2.80 26.12 -13.68
CA TRP A 456 2.88 26.45 -12.25
C TRP A 456 4.07 27.36 -11.95
N THR A 457 3.94 28.10 -10.85
CA THR A 457 5.05 28.77 -10.15
C THR A 457 5.37 28.02 -8.85
N GLU A 458 6.54 28.29 -8.29
CA GLU A 458 7.01 27.71 -7.02
C GLU A 458 6.04 27.97 -5.84
N HIS A 459 5.26 29.04 -5.90
CA HIS A 459 4.26 29.37 -4.89
C HIS A 459 3.22 28.26 -4.74
N LEU A 460 2.87 27.57 -5.83
CA LEU A 460 1.91 26.46 -5.82
C LEU A 460 2.44 25.20 -5.15
N LEU A 461 3.76 25.05 -5.03
CA LEU A 461 4.35 23.98 -4.23
C LEU A 461 4.05 24.24 -2.75
N LEU A 462 4.34 25.45 -2.25
CA LEU A 462 4.16 25.78 -0.83
C LEU A 462 2.70 25.83 -0.40
N ARG A 463 1.77 26.08 -1.33
CA ARG A 463 0.33 26.06 -1.09
C ARG A 463 -0.12 24.83 -0.31
N GLU A 464 0.46 23.67 -0.65
CA GLU A 464 0.07 22.38 -0.09
C GLU A 464 0.38 22.27 1.41
N LYS A 465 1.31 23.10 1.92
CA LYS A 465 1.77 23.07 3.31
C LYS A 465 1.40 24.33 4.10
N TYR A 466 1.14 25.44 3.41
CA TYR A 466 0.85 26.75 4.00
C TYR A 466 -0.25 27.47 3.20
N PRO A 467 -1.52 27.04 3.30
CA PRO A 467 -2.62 27.68 2.58
C PRO A 467 -2.79 29.15 2.95
N ASP A 468 -2.47 29.53 4.20
CA ASP A 468 -2.55 30.90 4.72
C ASP A 468 -1.62 31.89 3.98
N LEU A 469 -0.59 31.40 3.28
CA LEU A 469 0.36 32.23 2.53
C LEU A 469 -0.14 32.60 1.12
N ILE A 470 -1.28 32.04 0.67
CA ILE A 470 -1.81 32.25 -0.68
C ILE A 470 -3.23 32.78 -0.58
N THR A 471 -3.46 33.98 -1.14
CA THR A 471 -4.77 34.64 -1.15
C THR A 471 -5.86 33.76 -1.80
N GLU A 472 -7.09 33.85 -1.27
CA GLU A 472 -8.27 33.02 -1.60
C GLU A 472 -8.65 32.98 -3.09
N ASP A 473 -8.11 33.86 -3.94
CA ASP A 473 -8.50 34.07 -5.33
C ASP A 473 -7.94 33.05 -6.34
N SER A 474 -7.53 31.85 -5.92
CA SER A 474 -6.88 30.90 -6.82
C SER A 474 -7.90 30.17 -7.74
N PRO A 475 -7.61 30.03 -9.05
CA PRO A 475 -8.58 29.54 -10.04
C PRO A 475 -8.87 28.04 -9.93
N PHE A 476 -8.02 27.28 -9.22
CA PHE A 476 -8.21 25.85 -8.97
C PHE A 476 -9.26 25.54 -7.90
N LEU A 477 -9.81 26.55 -7.22
CA LEU A 477 -10.86 26.37 -6.20
C LEU A 477 -12.28 26.33 -6.78
N GLU A 478 -12.51 26.87 -7.97
CA GLU A 478 -13.85 26.91 -8.58
C GLU A 478 -14.20 25.67 -9.42
N VAL A 479 -13.25 24.79 -9.77
CA VAL A 479 -13.50 23.71 -10.75
C VAL A 479 -14.44 22.59 -10.22
N ASN A 480 -14.90 22.65 -8.98
CA ASN A 480 -15.85 21.67 -8.42
C ASN A 480 -17.18 22.25 -7.89
N ALA A 481 -17.51 23.51 -8.16
CA ALA A 481 -18.74 24.11 -7.62
C ALA A 481 -20.04 23.77 -8.38
N ASP A 482 -19.96 23.18 -9.58
CA ASP A 482 -21.15 22.98 -10.45
C ASP A 482 -21.81 21.61 -10.37
N ASN A 483 -21.41 20.74 -9.44
CA ASN A 483 -22.18 19.54 -9.12
C ASN A 483 -22.73 19.65 -7.70
N ASN A 484 -23.97 20.14 -7.61
CA ASN A 484 -24.84 19.95 -6.46
C ASN A 484 -24.95 18.46 -6.13
N ASN A 485 -24.05 17.97 -5.28
CA ASN A 485 -24.23 16.96 -4.24
C ASN A 485 -22.87 16.73 -3.55
N ASN A 486 -22.71 17.36 -2.37
CA ASN A 486 -21.68 17.10 -1.36
C ASN A 486 -20.21 17.29 -1.76
N THR A 487 -19.75 18.54 -1.78
CA THR A 487 -18.36 18.87 -1.47
C THR A 487 -18.29 20.10 -0.57
N SER A 488 -18.44 19.88 0.74
CA SER A 488 -17.97 20.83 1.76
C SER A 488 -16.45 20.83 1.71
N ILE A 489 -15.89 21.74 0.93
CA ILE A 489 -14.47 22.06 0.93
C ILE A 489 -14.26 23.12 2.05
N TYR A 490 -13.08 23.09 2.68
CA TYR A 490 -12.56 24.04 3.68
C TYR A 490 -12.89 23.78 5.15
N PHE A 491 -12.61 22.56 5.60
CA PHE A 491 -11.91 22.34 6.88
C PHE A 491 -10.87 21.22 6.68
N GLN A 492 -9.60 21.53 7.01
CA GLN A 492 -8.57 20.59 7.49
C GLN A 492 -7.65 19.90 6.43
N ASP A 493 -6.44 20.45 6.26
CA ASP A 493 -5.36 20.01 5.34
C ASP A 493 -4.87 18.56 5.56
N TRP A 494 -4.97 18.02 6.79
CA TRP A 494 -4.62 16.62 7.11
C TRP A 494 -5.43 15.57 6.33
N HIS A 495 -6.59 15.94 5.77
CA HIS A 495 -7.44 14.99 5.06
C HIS A 495 -6.94 14.68 3.66
N ARG A 496 -6.03 15.45 3.05
CA ARG A 496 -5.60 15.19 1.66
C ARG A 496 -4.63 14.02 1.59
N GLU A 497 -3.58 14.00 2.39
CA GLU A 497 -2.61 12.91 2.46
C GLU A 497 -3.30 11.63 2.91
N PHE A 498 -4.16 11.74 3.94
CA PHE A 498 -4.98 10.61 4.37
C PHE A 498 -5.93 10.12 3.28
N ARG A 499 -6.53 11.01 2.49
CA ARG A 499 -7.38 10.65 1.35
C ARG A 499 -6.59 9.99 0.24
N LEU A 500 -5.40 10.49 -0.11
CA LEU A 500 -4.51 9.87 -1.09
C LEU A 500 -4.08 8.48 -0.61
N PHE A 501 -3.70 8.33 0.65
CA PHE A 501 -3.35 7.04 1.26
C PHE A 501 -4.53 6.07 1.23
N LYS A 502 -5.72 6.50 1.67
CA LYS A 502 -6.95 5.69 1.62
C LYS A 502 -7.31 5.30 0.19
N ASN A 503 -7.22 6.23 -0.75
CA ASN A 503 -7.47 5.97 -2.17
C ASN A 503 -6.44 4.99 -2.73
N GLY A 504 -5.18 5.06 -2.27
CA GLY A 504 -4.13 4.11 -2.57
C GLY A 504 -4.50 2.70 -2.13
N LEU A 505 -4.91 2.53 -0.87
CA LEU A 505 -5.39 1.23 -0.36
C LEU A 505 -6.60 0.71 -1.16
N LEU A 506 -7.56 1.57 -1.48
CA LEU A 506 -8.77 1.21 -2.25
C LEU A 506 -8.48 0.94 -3.74
N SER A 507 -7.42 1.52 -4.30
CA SER A 507 -7.03 1.31 -5.71
C SER A 507 -6.67 -0.14 -6.00
N THR A 508 -6.22 -0.90 -4.99
CA THR A 508 -5.89 -2.32 -5.10
C THR A 508 -7.09 -3.19 -5.49
N LEU A 509 -8.32 -2.76 -5.16
CA LEU A 509 -9.56 -3.41 -5.58
C LEU A 509 -9.91 -3.17 -7.05
N GLY A 510 -9.35 -2.14 -7.68
CA GLY A 510 -9.54 -1.83 -9.10
C GLY A 510 -10.96 -1.42 -9.51
N LEU A 511 -11.90 -1.17 -8.59
CA LEU A 511 -13.33 -0.97 -8.91
C LEU A 511 -13.55 0.13 -9.96
N SER A 512 -12.81 1.24 -9.87
CA SER A 512 -12.90 2.34 -10.86
C SER A 512 -12.40 1.91 -12.24
N LEU A 513 -11.32 1.12 -12.30
CA LEU A 513 -10.74 0.61 -13.55
C LEU A 513 -11.63 -0.45 -14.19
N GLN A 514 -12.21 -1.34 -13.38
CA GLN A 514 -13.21 -2.32 -13.83
C GLN A 514 -14.44 -1.62 -14.39
N LYS A 515 -14.95 -0.59 -13.70
CA LYS A 515 -16.09 0.21 -14.18
C LYS A 515 -15.78 0.87 -15.53
N SER A 516 -14.57 1.40 -15.68
CA SER A 516 -14.11 2.05 -16.90
C SER A 516 -14.12 1.12 -18.13
N TRP A 517 -13.61 -0.11 -17.99
CA TRP A 517 -13.66 -1.12 -19.05
C TRP A 517 -15.10 -1.59 -19.33
N ILE A 518 -15.85 -1.99 -18.29
CA ILE A 518 -17.15 -2.66 -18.46
C ILE A 518 -18.22 -1.70 -18.99
N PHE A 519 -18.29 -0.48 -18.45
CA PHE A 519 -19.39 0.44 -18.73
C PHE A 519 -19.00 1.58 -19.66
N ASN A 520 -17.78 2.11 -19.56
CA ASN A 520 -17.37 3.30 -20.32
C ASN A 520 -16.66 2.95 -21.63
N ARG A 521 -16.46 1.66 -21.95
CA ARG A 521 -15.79 1.16 -23.17
C ARG A 521 -14.40 1.76 -23.41
N ARG A 522 -13.67 2.07 -22.34
CA ARG A 522 -12.32 2.65 -22.42
C ARG A 522 -11.27 1.57 -22.64
N GLY A 523 -10.25 1.89 -23.43
CA GLY A 523 -9.20 0.96 -23.82
C GLY A 523 -8.09 0.81 -22.77
N SER A 524 -7.12 -0.07 -23.05
CA SER A 524 -5.91 -0.22 -22.23
C SER A 524 -5.08 1.07 -22.19
N ILE A 525 -5.01 1.81 -23.30
CA ILE A 525 -4.30 3.08 -23.37
C ILE A 525 -4.90 4.13 -22.41
N ASP A 526 -6.24 4.22 -22.34
CA ASP A 526 -6.92 5.17 -21.47
C ASP A 526 -6.68 4.92 -19.98
N ARG A 527 -6.49 3.64 -19.60
CA ARG A 527 -6.27 3.21 -18.21
C ARG A 527 -4.82 3.33 -17.76
N ILE A 528 -3.86 3.24 -18.67
CA ILE A 528 -2.44 3.28 -18.32
C ILE A 528 -1.87 4.68 -18.51
N THR A 529 -2.05 5.30 -19.68
CA THR A 529 -1.50 6.63 -19.99
C THR A 529 -2.57 7.71 -20.11
N GLY A 530 -3.82 7.35 -20.41
CA GLY A 530 -4.90 8.32 -20.57
C GLY A 530 -5.58 8.74 -19.26
N SER A 531 -6.84 9.19 -19.41
CA SER A 531 -7.58 9.85 -18.32
C SER A 531 -7.92 8.99 -17.10
N ASP A 532 -7.84 7.65 -17.19
CA ASP A 532 -8.09 6.74 -16.07
C ASP A 532 -6.81 6.30 -15.35
N MET A 533 -5.64 6.72 -15.82
CA MET A 533 -4.36 6.54 -15.13
C MET A 533 -4.43 6.99 -13.66
N LYS A 534 -5.20 8.05 -13.37
CA LYS A 534 -5.37 8.59 -12.00
C LYS A 534 -5.92 7.59 -10.98
N TYR A 535 -6.53 6.49 -11.43
CA TYR A 535 -7.04 5.43 -10.57
C TYR A 535 -6.03 4.30 -10.35
N GLN A 536 -4.89 4.31 -11.05
CA GLN A 536 -3.83 3.32 -10.89
C GLN A 536 -3.14 3.49 -9.54
N GLY A 537 -2.87 2.37 -8.86
CA GLY A 537 -2.22 2.39 -7.55
C GLY A 537 -0.82 3.02 -7.60
N LYS A 538 -0.09 2.82 -8.70
CA LYS A 538 1.22 3.42 -8.94
C LYS A 538 1.17 4.96 -8.98
N PHE A 539 0.22 5.50 -9.73
CA PHE A 539 0.02 6.95 -9.82
C PHE A 539 -0.36 7.55 -8.46
N ILE A 540 -1.29 6.91 -7.74
CA ILE A 540 -1.74 7.40 -6.43
C ILE A 540 -0.60 7.35 -5.41
N ARG A 541 0.24 6.30 -5.45
CA ARG A 541 1.47 6.19 -4.63
C ARG A 541 2.41 7.35 -4.92
N ASN A 542 2.66 7.65 -6.19
CA ASN A 542 3.53 8.76 -6.56
C ASN A 542 2.96 10.12 -6.10
N LYS A 543 1.65 10.33 -6.23
CA LYS A 543 0.99 11.54 -5.72
C LYS A 543 1.08 11.69 -4.20
N PHE A 544 1.03 10.58 -3.47
CA PHE A 544 1.24 10.58 -2.04
C PHE A 544 2.70 10.94 -1.67
N LEU A 545 3.68 10.39 -2.41
CA LEU A 545 5.09 10.76 -2.23
C LEU A 545 5.39 12.22 -2.57
N GLU A 546 4.81 12.74 -3.67
CA GLU A 546 4.87 14.15 -4.03
C GLU A 546 4.36 15.03 -2.87
N SER A 547 3.24 14.65 -2.26
CA SER A 547 2.62 15.39 -1.15
C SER A 547 3.48 15.43 0.11
N ILE A 548 4.06 14.29 0.52
CA ILE A 548 4.81 14.17 1.78
C ILE A 548 6.25 14.68 1.69
N THR A 549 6.95 14.30 0.62
CA THR A 549 8.42 14.47 0.55
C THR A 549 8.84 15.60 -0.38
N SER A 550 8.08 15.85 -1.45
CA SER A 550 8.54 16.70 -2.57
C SER A 550 8.37 18.18 -2.30
N THR A 551 7.31 18.60 -1.62
CA THR A 551 6.92 20.02 -1.56
C THR A 551 8.04 20.99 -1.14
N VAL A 552 8.75 20.69 -0.04
CA VAL A 552 9.80 21.59 0.48
C VAL A 552 11.11 21.44 -0.30
N LEU A 553 11.47 20.21 -0.68
CA LEU A 553 12.70 19.94 -1.45
C LEU A 553 12.60 20.57 -2.83
N SER A 554 11.50 20.32 -3.53
CA SER A 554 11.22 20.83 -4.87
C SER A 554 11.10 22.36 -4.92
N PHE A 555 10.59 22.99 -3.85
CA PHE A 555 10.58 24.46 -3.78
C PHE A 555 12.00 25.02 -3.85
N ARG A 556 12.94 24.44 -3.10
CA ARG A 556 14.36 24.85 -3.13
C ARG A 556 14.99 24.56 -4.48
N ASP A 557 14.69 23.41 -5.07
CA ASP A 557 15.19 23.01 -6.39
C ASP A 557 14.81 24.04 -7.47
N VAL A 558 13.54 24.50 -7.49
CA VAL A 558 13.06 25.50 -8.44
C VAL A 558 13.68 26.87 -8.20
N ILE A 559 13.75 27.34 -6.95
CA ILE A 559 14.35 28.64 -6.64
C ILE A 559 15.81 28.69 -7.08
N ASN A 560 16.57 27.63 -6.81
CA ASN A 560 17.99 27.54 -7.20
C ASN A 560 18.17 27.50 -8.73
N SER A 561 17.20 26.97 -9.47
CA SER A 561 17.28 26.90 -10.94
C SER A 561 17.26 28.28 -11.62
N ARG A 562 16.65 29.30 -10.98
CA ARG A 562 16.44 30.62 -11.59
C ARG A 562 17.72 31.36 -11.94
N GLU A 563 18.73 31.29 -11.07
CA GLU A 563 20.01 31.97 -11.29
C GLU A 563 20.69 31.45 -12.56
N THR A 564 20.63 30.13 -12.79
CA THR A 564 21.20 29.51 -13.98
C THR A 564 20.41 29.82 -15.26
N LEU A 565 19.09 30.03 -15.14
CA LEU A 565 18.20 30.31 -16.27
C LEU A 565 18.15 31.78 -16.70
N GLU A 566 18.89 32.67 -16.04
CA GLU A 566 18.80 34.12 -16.25
C GLU A 566 18.99 34.55 -17.72
N ASN A 567 19.78 33.81 -18.51
CA ASN A 567 20.05 34.12 -19.91
C ASN A 567 19.42 33.14 -20.92
N ALA A 568 18.60 32.18 -20.45
CA ALA A 568 17.98 31.17 -21.30
C ALA A 568 16.94 31.78 -22.26
N LYS A 569 16.85 31.29 -23.51
CA LYS A 569 15.78 31.73 -24.45
C LYS A 569 14.43 31.23 -23.93
N LEU A 570 13.57 32.13 -23.45
CA LEU A 570 12.31 31.77 -22.79
C LEU A 570 11.11 32.30 -23.57
N SER A 571 10.06 31.49 -23.70
CA SER A 571 8.73 31.92 -24.13
C SER A 571 7.68 31.42 -23.15
N VAL A 572 6.70 32.27 -22.84
CA VAL A 572 5.64 31.96 -21.89
C VAL A 572 4.30 32.09 -22.59
N VAL A 573 3.44 31.08 -22.43
CA VAL A 573 2.08 31.08 -22.97
C VAL A 573 1.12 30.86 -21.82
N SER A 574 0.11 31.73 -21.67
CA SER A 574 -0.81 31.68 -20.52
C SER A 574 -2.27 31.63 -20.98
N SER A 575 -3.09 30.90 -20.24
CA SER A 575 -4.53 30.77 -20.53
C SER A 575 -5.26 32.08 -20.25
N LYS A 576 -5.98 32.61 -21.24
CA LYS A 576 -6.84 33.79 -21.06
C LYS A 576 -7.88 33.59 -19.98
N THR A 577 -8.53 32.42 -19.92
CA THR A 577 -9.57 32.16 -18.91
C THR A 577 -8.97 32.13 -17.50
N MET A 578 -7.77 31.57 -17.33
CA MET A 578 -7.11 31.50 -16.03
C MET A 578 -6.63 32.87 -15.56
N VAL A 579 -6.03 33.64 -16.48
CA VAL A 579 -5.59 35.03 -16.22
C VAL A 579 -6.78 35.95 -15.89
N GLN A 580 -7.94 35.73 -16.52
CA GLN A 580 -9.15 36.51 -16.23
C GLN A 580 -9.83 36.08 -14.93
N LYS A 581 -9.84 34.79 -14.60
CA LYS A 581 -10.46 34.27 -13.37
C LYS A 581 -9.67 34.63 -12.11
N SER A 582 -8.34 34.67 -12.17
CA SER A 582 -7.51 34.87 -10.99
C SER A 582 -6.42 35.92 -11.20
N PRO A 583 -6.47 37.05 -10.47
CA PRO A 583 -5.39 38.04 -10.46
C PRO A 583 -4.05 37.46 -9.97
N SER A 584 -4.09 36.57 -8.97
CA SER A 584 -2.90 35.88 -8.46
C SER A 584 -2.24 35.02 -9.54
N TRP A 585 -3.04 34.24 -10.31
CA TRP A 585 -2.52 33.49 -11.44
C TRP A 585 -1.90 34.40 -12.50
N ALA A 586 -2.56 35.51 -12.85
CA ALA A 586 -2.02 36.48 -13.80
C ALA A 586 -0.67 37.05 -13.36
N ASN A 587 -0.51 37.34 -12.06
CA ASN A 587 0.75 37.81 -11.50
C ASN A 587 1.84 36.73 -11.55
N TRP A 588 1.51 35.48 -11.20
CA TRP A 588 2.43 34.34 -11.29
C TRP A 588 2.91 34.09 -12.72
N GLN A 589 2.00 34.12 -13.71
CA GLN A 589 2.37 34.02 -15.11
C GLN A 589 3.32 35.16 -15.54
N ARG A 590 3.08 36.38 -15.04
CA ARG A 590 4.00 37.52 -15.26
C ARG A 590 5.36 37.31 -14.59
N GLU A 591 5.42 36.68 -13.42
CA GLU A 591 6.68 36.34 -12.76
C GLU A 591 7.49 35.32 -13.56
N LEU A 592 6.84 34.33 -14.18
CA LEU A 592 7.52 33.37 -15.07
C LEU A 592 8.27 34.08 -16.21
N THR A 593 7.69 35.14 -16.79
CA THR A 593 8.36 35.91 -17.86
C THR A 593 9.65 36.59 -17.43
N LYS A 594 9.86 36.74 -16.11
CA LYS A 594 11.04 37.39 -15.52
C LYS A 594 12.13 36.40 -15.10
N ILE A 595 11.91 35.09 -15.28
CA ILE A 595 12.95 34.09 -15.00
C ILE A 595 14.20 34.34 -15.84
N SER A 596 14.01 34.77 -17.10
CA SER A 596 15.09 35.10 -18.01
C SER A 596 15.04 36.56 -18.45
N LYS A 597 16.22 37.16 -18.63
CA LYS A 597 16.42 38.45 -19.31
C LYS A 597 16.24 38.35 -20.82
N ASN A 598 16.32 37.13 -21.38
CA ASN A 598 16.17 36.81 -22.80
C ASN A 598 14.79 36.18 -23.11
N THR A 599 13.75 36.67 -22.43
CA THR A 599 12.36 36.28 -22.72
C THR A 599 11.92 36.87 -24.05
N ARG A 600 11.58 36.01 -25.02
CA ARG A 600 11.23 36.38 -26.39
C ARG A 600 9.79 36.85 -26.52
N GLU A 601 8.86 36.11 -25.93
CA GLU A 601 7.45 36.46 -25.99
C GLU A 601 6.67 35.96 -24.76
N TRP A 602 5.65 36.74 -24.40
CA TRP A 602 4.59 36.32 -23.50
C TRP A 602 3.26 36.41 -24.25
N LYS A 603 2.66 35.26 -24.56
CA LYS A 603 1.42 35.16 -25.34
C LYS A 603 0.28 34.70 -24.45
N ILE A 604 -0.85 35.41 -24.50
CA ILE A 604 -2.10 34.96 -23.88
C ILE A 604 -2.93 34.30 -24.97
N PHE A 605 -3.29 33.03 -24.79
CA PHE A 605 -4.09 32.26 -25.76
C PHE A 605 -5.55 32.13 -25.33
N ASP A 606 -6.44 32.00 -26.30
CA ASP A 606 -7.86 31.76 -26.04
C ASP A 606 -8.09 30.28 -25.66
N GLY A 607 -8.34 30.01 -24.39
CA GLY A 607 -8.61 28.67 -23.88
C GLY A 607 -8.44 28.54 -22.38
N GLY A 608 -8.80 27.35 -21.86
CA GLY A 608 -8.67 26.90 -20.48
C GLY A 608 -7.24 26.51 -20.08
N HIS A 609 -7.11 26.10 -18.81
CA HIS A 609 -5.89 25.48 -18.30
C HIS A 609 -5.51 24.22 -19.08
N ASP A 610 -6.49 23.33 -19.32
CA ASP A 610 -6.35 22.18 -20.23
C ASP A 610 -6.30 22.64 -21.70
N TYR A 611 -5.20 23.25 -22.10
CA TYR A 611 -5.03 23.88 -23.40
C TYR A 611 -5.32 22.93 -24.57
N TYR A 612 -5.01 21.65 -24.41
CA TYR A 612 -5.22 20.59 -25.41
C TYR A 612 -6.71 20.29 -25.70
N LYS A 613 -7.65 20.88 -24.94
CA LYS A 613 -9.10 20.81 -25.22
C LYS A 613 -9.60 21.96 -26.12
N HIS A 614 -8.78 22.96 -26.40
CA HIS A 614 -9.16 24.18 -27.11
C HIS A 614 -8.40 24.33 -28.43
N ALA A 615 -9.08 24.11 -29.57
CA ALA A 615 -8.46 24.13 -30.90
C ALA A 615 -7.80 25.48 -31.25
N ASP A 616 -8.48 26.60 -30.95
CA ASP A 616 -7.96 27.95 -31.22
C ASP A 616 -6.70 28.24 -30.39
N GLY A 617 -6.68 27.77 -29.14
CA GLY A 617 -5.52 27.88 -28.25
C GLY A 617 -4.32 27.10 -28.75
N ILE A 618 -4.54 25.89 -29.27
CA ILE A 618 -3.49 25.03 -29.84
C ILE A 618 -2.77 25.74 -31.00
N GLN A 619 -3.51 26.36 -31.93
CA GLN A 619 -2.89 27.07 -33.06
C GLN A 619 -1.99 28.22 -32.59
N GLN A 620 -2.39 28.97 -31.56
CA GLN A 620 -1.59 30.06 -31.01
C GLN A 620 -0.31 29.52 -30.32
N ILE A 621 -0.40 28.40 -29.61
CA ILE A 621 0.74 27.73 -28.97
C ILE A 621 1.71 27.18 -30.02
N GLN A 622 1.19 26.56 -31.08
CA GLN A 622 1.98 26.05 -32.20
C GLN A 622 2.85 27.15 -32.84
N GLN A 623 2.26 28.31 -33.09
CA GLN A 623 3.00 29.46 -33.64
C GLN A 623 4.11 29.96 -32.71
N VAL A 624 3.90 29.93 -31.39
CA VAL A 624 4.94 30.28 -30.41
C VAL A 624 6.09 29.28 -30.46
N LEU A 625 5.79 27.98 -30.54
CA LEU A 625 6.83 26.95 -30.65
C LEU A 625 7.66 27.12 -31.94
N ILE A 626 7.02 27.36 -33.08
CA ILE A 626 7.71 27.58 -34.36
C ILE A 626 8.65 28.80 -34.27
N ARG A 627 8.20 29.90 -33.66
CA ARG A 627 9.06 31.08 -33.43
C ARG A 627 10.20 30.79 -32.47
N LEU A 628 9.98 29.96 -31.45
CA LEU A 628 11.03 29.55 -30.52
C LEU A 628 12.10 28.67 -31.21
N LEU A 629 11.68 27.80 -32.13
CA LEU A 629 12.55 26.94 -32.94
C LEU A 629 13.33 27.73 -34.00
N SER A 630 12.76 28.82 -34.52
CA SER A 630 13.46 29.68 -35.48
C SER A 630 14.73 30.28 -34.86
N LYS A 631 15.85 30.16 -35.60
CA LYS A 631 17.20 30.60 -35.20
C LYS A 631 17.29 32.11 -35.01
#